data_AF-A0A7Z9TA46-F1
#
_entry.id   AF-A0A7Z9TA46-F1
#
_cell.length_a   1.000
_cell.length_b   1.000
_cell.length_c   1.000
_cell.angle_alpha   90.00
_cell.angle_beta   90.00
_cell.angle_gamma   90.00
#
_symmetry.space_group_name_H-M   'P 1'
#
loop_
_entity.id
_entity.type
_entity.pdbx_description
1 polymer ?
#
loop_
_entity_poly.entity_id
_entity_poly.type
_entity_poly.pdbx_seq_one_letter_code
_entity_poly.pdbx_strand_id
1 'polypeptide(L)'
;FHEFGHALHGFFSDVEYPYFAGTAVPRDFVEYPSQVNEMWATWPDVLANYAIHYETGEPMPKVLLDKVLETAAFNQGFATTEYLAASLLDQAWHQLTADEVPAPQDVATFEASALQEAGVGLAVVPPRYRSTYFSHIWGSGYSAGYYSYIWAEVLDADSVEWFKENGGLRRENGDHFRRTLLSKGGSVDAMDLYRAFRGTEPNIEPLLVRRGLN
;
A
#
# COMPACT_ATOMS: atom_id res chain seq x y z
N PHE A 1 8.24 2.06 -8.28
CA PHE A 1 6.89 2.50 -8.68
C PHE A 1 6.16 3.14 -7.51
N HIS A 2 6.10 2.51 -6.33
CA HIS A 2 5.52 3.07 -5.10
C HIS A 2 5.85 4.55 -4.85
N GLU A 3 7.13 4.87 -4.61
CA GLU A 3 7.58 6.24 -4.33
C GLU A 3 7.26 7.23 -5.46
N PHE A 4 7.28 6.75 -6.71
CA PHE A 4 6.93 7.59 -7.85
C PHE A 4 5.43 7.90 -7.88
N GLY A 5 4.57 7.06 -7.29
CA GLY A 5 3.16 7.37 -7.10
C GLY A 5 2.96 8.52 -6.09
N HIS A 6 3.71 8.55 -4.99
CA HIS A 6 3.74 9.74 -4.11
C HIS A 6 4.25 10.98 -4.86
N ALA A 7 5.30 10.83 -5.66
CA ALA A 7 5.83 11.93 -6.46
C ALA A 7 4.78 12.46 -7.45
N LEU A 8 4.04 11.59 -8.13
CA LEU A 8 2.93 11.98 -9.01
C LEU A 8 1.80 12.68 -8.26
N HIS A 9 1.46 12.23 -7.05
CA HIS A 9 0.48 12.90 -6.19
C HIS A 9 0.94 14.33 -5.83
N GLY A 10 2.23 14.53 -5.58
CA GLY A 10 2.83 15.85 -5.41
C GLY A 10 2.85 16.70 -6.69
N PHE A 11 3.33 16.14 -7.81
CA PHE A 11 3.50 16.84 -9.08
C PHE A 11 2.18 17.27 -9.70
N PHE A 12 1.10 16.52 -9.49
CA PHE A 12 -0.21 16.84 -10.05
C PHE A 12 -1.06 17.73 -9.17
N SER A 13 -0.64 18.02 -7.94
CA SER A 13 -1.34 18.92 -7.02
C SER A 13 -1.71 20.24 -7.69
N ASP A 14 -3.00 20.56 -7.67
CA ASP A 14 -3.58 21.78 -8.25
C ASP A 14 -4.58 22.37 -7.24
N VAL A 15 -4.03 22.94 -6.17
CA VAL A 15 -4.79 23.50 -5.05
C VAL A 15 -4.27 24.90 -4.70
N GLU A 16 -5.17 25.76 -4.22
CA GLU A 16 -4.84 27.14 -3.87
C GLU A 16 -4.03 27.25 -2.56
N TYR A 17 -4.39 26.46 -1.55
CA TYR A 17 -3.80 26.57 -0.20
C TYR A 17 -2.72 25.50 0.03
N PRO A 18 -1.49 25.89 0.43
CA PRO A 18 -0.38 24.95 0.67
C PRO A 18 -0.70 23.87 1.71
N TYR A 19 -1.60 24.16 2.65
CA TYR A 19 -2.05 23.21 3.66
C TYR A 19 -2.64 21.92 3.06
N PHE A 20 -3.22 22.01 1.86
CA PHE A 20 -3.83 20.87 1.16
C PHE A 20 -2.97 20.31 0.03
N ALA A 21 -1.74 20.79 -0.16
CA ALA A 21 -0.95 20.47 -1.34
C ALA A 21 -0.40 19.02 -1.33
N GLY A 22 -0.45 18.39 -2.50
CA GLY A 22 0.18 17.08 -2.76
C GLY A 22 -0.29 16.00 -1.80
N THR A 23 0.67 15.43 -1.06
CA THR A 23 0.45 14.30 -0.14
C THR A 23 -0.11 14.70 1.23
N ALA A 24 -0.60 15.94 1.39
CA ALA A 24 -1.26 16.42 2.60
C ALA A 24 -2.69 15.86 2.75
N VAL A 25 -2.79 14.54 2.92
CA VAL A 25 -4.03 13.76 3.06
C VAL A 25 -3.93 12.86 4.30
N PRO A 26 -5.04 12.26 4.79
CA PRO A 26 -5.00 11.27 5.86
C PRO A 26 -4.02 10.13 5.56
N ARG A 27 -3.42 9.57 6.62
CA ARG A 27 -2.34 8.56 6.49
C ARG A 27 -2.84 7.25 5.86
N ASP A 28 -4.08 6.87 6.17
CA ASP A 28 -4.79 5.73 5.61
C ASP A 28 -5.24 5.92 4.16
N PHE A 29 -5.06 7.12 3.60
CA PHE A 29 -5.27 7.42 2.18
C PHE A 29 -3.96 7.72 1.43
N VAL A 30 -2.91 8.23 2.09
CA VAL A 30 -1.69 8.68 1.40
C VAL A 30 -0.97 7.55 0.66
N GLU A 31 -1.11 6.31 1.16
CA GLU A 31 -0.53 5.10 0.56
C GLU A 31 -1.27 4.63 -0.70
N TYR A 32 -2.49 5.11 -0.93
CA TYR A 32 -3.27 4.62 -2.07
C TYR A 32 -2.65 5.06 -3.42
N PRO A 33 -2.35 6.36 -3.65
CA PRO A 33 -1.67 6.79 -4.87
C PRO A 33 -0.29 6.15 -5.11
N SER A 34 0.45 5.80 -4.04
CA SER A 34 1.72 5.10 -4.18
C SER A 34 1.52 3.65 -4.58
N GLN A 35 0.67 2.91 -3.87
CA GLN A 35 0.39 1.49 -4.13
C GLN A 35 -0.27 1.27 -5.50
N VAL A 36 -1.28 2.06 -5.88
CA VAL A 36 -1.92 1.90 -7.20
C VAL A 36 -0.94 2.13 -8.36
N ASN A 37 0.08 2.96 -8.15
CA ASN A 37 1.12 3.16 -9.17
C ASN A 37 2.03 1.93 -9.33
N GLU A 38 2.07 1.01 -8.36
CA GLU A 38 2.81 -0.27 -8.46
C GLU A 38 2.22 -1.21 -9.50
N MET A 39 0.92 -1.11 -9.83
CA MET A 39 0.28 -1.94 -10.85
C MET A 39 1.00 -1.83 -12.21
N TRP A 40 1.60 -0.68 -12.50
CA TRP A 40 2.30 -0.43 -13.75
C TRP A 40 3.64 -1.17 -13.83
N ALA A 41 4.23 -1.58 -12.71
CA ALA A 41 5.47 -2.35 -12.70
C ALA A 41 5.29 -3.72 -13.38
N THR A 42 4.11 -4.32 -13.24
CA THR A 42 3.80 -5.64 -13.82
C THR A 42 2.81 -5.56 -14.97
N TRP A 43 2.38 -4.36 -15.37
CA TRP A 43 1.54 -4.18 -16.54
C TRP A 43 2.28 -4.63 -17.81
N PRO A 44 1.74 -5.55 -18.63
CA PRO A 44 2.51 -6.23 -19.69
C PRO A 44 3.28 -5.30 -20.63
N ASP A 45 2.62 -4.24 -21.13
CA ASP A 45 3.24 -3.29 -22.06
C ASP A 45 4.35 -2.47 -21.41
N VAL A 46 4.22 -2.14 -20.12
CA VAL A 46 5.21 -1.37 -19.35
C VAL A 46 6.40 -2.27 -19.01
N LEU A 47 6.13 -3.47 -18.49
CA LEU A 47 7.15 -4.42 -18.09
C LEU A 47 7.99 -4.87 -19.29
N ALA A 48 7.36 -5.18 -20.43
CA ALA A 48 8.08 -5.53 -21.67
C ALA A 48 9.00 -4.41 -22.16
N ASN A 49 8.67 -3.15 -21.88
CA ASN A 49 9.48 -1.99 -22.28
C ASN A 49 10.74 -1.82 -21.42
N TYR A 50 10.72 -2.14 -20.13
CA TYR A 50 11.89 -1.97 -19.24
C TYR A 50 12.61 -3.26 -18.89
N ALA A 51 11.99 -4.44 -19.05
CA ALA A 51 12.58 -5.74 -18.78
C ALA A 51 13.57 -6.16 -19.89
N ILE A 52 14.66 -5.40 -20.00
CA ILE A 52 15.69 -5.55 -21.01
C ILE A 52 16.99 -6.01 -20.34
N HIS A 53 17.67 -6.99 -20.93
CA HIS A 53 18.94 -7.50 -20.40
C HIS A 53 20.02 -6.42 -20.48
N TYR A 54 20.70 -6.14 -19.37
CA TYR A 54 21.57 -4.97 -19.23
C TYR A 54 22.80 -4.97 -20.17
N GLU A 55 23.29 -6.14 -20.58
CA GLU A 55 24.43 -6.24 -21.49
C GLU A 55 24.03 -6.33 -22.97
N THR A 56 22.94 -7.03 -23.26
CA THR A 56 22.60 -7.44 -24.62
C THR A 56 21.52 -6.57 -25.24
N GLY A 57 20.75 -5.84 -24.43
CA GLY A 57 19.60 -5.07 -24.92
C GLY A 57 18.41 -5.93 -25.33
N GLU A 58 18.47 -7.25 -25.13
CA GLU A 58 17.39 -8.18 -25.50
C GLU A 58 16.25 -8.15 -24.48
N PRO A 59 14.98 -8.18 -24.93
CA PRO A 59 13.84 -8.24 -24.02
C PRO A 59 13.75 -9.58 -23.30
N MET A 60 13.19 -9.56 -22.09
CA MET A 60 12.86 -10.78 -21.36
C MET A 60 11.95 -11.68 -22.22
N PRO A 61 12.28 -12.97 -22.40
CA PRO A 61 11.40 -13.91 -23.09
C PRO A 61 10.00 -13.93 -22.47
N LYS A 62 8.96 -13.87 -23.29
CA LYS A 62 7.55 -13.86 -22.84
C LYS A 62 7.23 -14.98 -21.83
N VAL A 63 7.79 -16.17 -22.03
CA VAL A 63 7.59 -17.32 -21.13
C VAL A 63 8.09 -17.08 -19.70
N LEU A 64 9.13 -16.24 -19.52
CA LEU A 64 9.60 -15.87 -18.18
C LEU A 64 8.72 -14.79 -17.57
N LEU A 65 8.28 -13.82 -18.38
CA LEU A 65 7.31 -12.81 -17.98
C LEU A 65 6.01 -13.46 -17.47
N ASP A 66 5.44 -14.39 -18.24
CA ASP A 66 4.22 -15.11 -17.86
C ASP A 66 4.40 -15.83 -16.52
N LYS A 67 5.55 -16.49 -16.29
CA LYS A 67 5.88 -17.13 -15.01
C LYS A 67 5.95 -16.14 -13.85
N VAL A 68 6.53 -14.96 -14.05
CA VAL A 68 6.58 -13.92 -12.99
C VAL A 68 5.16 -13.51 -12.60
N LEU A 69 4.29 -13.29 -13.58
CA LEU A 69 2.89 -12.91 -13.35
C LEU A 69 2.10 -14.04 -12.67
N GLU A 70 2.30 -15.30 -13.07
CA GLU A 70 1.67 -16.48 -12.46
C GLU A 70 2.07 -16.68 -10.99
N THR A 71 3.23 -16.20 -10.58
CA THR A 71 3.70 -16.29 -9.18
C THR A 71 3.19 -15.16 -8.28
N ALA A 72 2.31 -14.27 -8.74
CA ALA A 72 1.84 -13.14 -7.94
C ALA A 72 1.18 -13.56 -6.59
N ALA A 73 0.52 -14.71 -6.56
CA ALA A 73 -0.08 -15.27 -5.35
C ALA A 73 0.90 -16.08 -4.49
N PHE A 74 2.09 -16.39 -5.02
CA PHE A 74 3.10 -17.15 -4.27
C PHE A 74 3.56 -16.36 -3.04
N ASN A 75 3.69 -17.04 -1.92
CA ASN A 75 4.15 -16.49 -0.64
C ASN A 75 3.26 -15.39 -0.01
N GLN A 76 2.04 -15.16 -0.53
CA GLN A 76 1.10 -14.19 0.06
C GLN A 76 0.75 -14.51 1.52
N GLY A 77 0.74 -15.79 1.90
CA GLY A 77 0.57 -16.19 3.30
C GLY A 77 1.66 -15.61 4.23
N PHE A 78 2.93 -15.66 3.81
CA PHE A 78 4.03 -15.04 4.57
C PHE A 78 3.92 -13.51 4.53
N ALA A 79 3.86 -12.92 3.32
CA ALA A 79 3.87 -11.47 3.12
C ALA A 79 2.72 -10.76 3.83
N THR A 80 1.52 -11.34 3.78
CA THR A 80 0.34 -10.82 4.48
C THR A 80 0.47 -10.98 5.99
N THR A 81 0.96 -12.13 6.46
CA THR A 81 1.08 -12.39 7.91
C THR A 81 2.12 -11.50 8.58
N GLU A 82 3.32 -11.34 8.00
CA GLU A 82 4.34 -10.46 8.59
C GLU A 82 3.87 -9.00 8.67
N TYR A 83 3.08 -8.55 7.69
CA TYR A 83 2.52 -7.21 7.63
C TYR A 83 1.42 -7.01 8.68
N LEU A 84 0.48 -7.96 8.77
CA LEU A 84 -0.59 -7.92 9.76
C LEU A 84 -0.03 -8.02 11.18
N ALA A 85 0.98 -8.86 11.41
CA ALA A 85 1.68 -8.94 12.69
C ALA A 85 2.30 -7.60 13.10
N ALA A 86 2.97 -6.88 12.19
CA ALA A 86 3.50 -5.54 12.47
C ALA A 86 2.38 -4.51 12.71
N SER A 87 1.28 -4.59 11.95
CA SER A 87 0.13 -3.68 12.11
C SER A 87 -0.58 -3.89 13.46
N LEU A 88 -0.74 -5.13 13.87
CA LEU A 88 -1.33 -5.49 15.16
C LEU A 88 -0.42 -5.12 16.33
N LEU A 89 0.90 -5.28 16.16
CA LEU A 89 1.89 -4.83 17.14
C LEU A 89 1.86 -3.31 17.32
N ASP A 90 1.75 -2.54 16.23
CA ASP A 90 1.54 -1.09 16.29
C ASP A 90 0.27 -0.72 17.07
N GLN A 91 -0.86 -1.38 16.80
CA GLN A 91 -2.09 -1.15 17.55
C GLN A 91 -1.94 -1.49 19.03
N ALA A 92 -1.30 -2.62 19.36
CA ALA A 92 -1.06 -3.02 20.74
C ALA A 92 -0.26 -1.95 21.51
N TRP A 93 0.80 -1.40 20.91
CA TRP A 93 1.60 -0.33 21.54
C TRP A 93 0.79 0.93 21.85
N HIS A 94 -0.10 1.33 20.94
CA HIS A 94 -0.80 2.62 21.02
C HIS A 94 -2.17 2.54 21.71
N GLN A 95 -2.58 1.36 22.16
CA GLN A 95 -3.77 1.14 22.98
C GLN A 95 -3.46 0.96 24.47
N LEU A 96 -2.17 0.93 24.84
CA LEU A 96 -1.74 0.92 26.23
C LEU A 96 -2.15 2.21 26.95
N THR A 97 -2.60 2.06 28.19
CA THR A 97 -2.66 3.17 29.13
C THR A 97 -1.25 3.53 29.64
N ALA A 98 -1.10 4.71 30.23
CA ALA A 98 0.20 5.18 30.72
C ALA A 98 0.84 4.23 31.76
N ASP A 99 0.03 3.54 32.56
CA ASP A 99 0.49 2.60 33.60
C ASP A 99 0.86 1.21 33.03
N GLU A 100 0.46 0.90 31.79
CA GLU A 100 0.73 -0.37 31.12
C GLU A 100 1.99 -0.31 30.24
N VAL A 101 2.57 0.88 30.03
CA VAL A 101 3.78 1.04 29.21
C VAL A 101 4.94 0.23 29.83
N PRO A 102 5.49 -0.77 29.12
CA PRO A 102 6.56 -1.60 29.65
C PRO A 102 7.85 -0.82 29.84
N ALA A 103 8.64 -1.22 30.84
CA ALA A 103 9.99 -0.73 30.99
C ALA A 103 10.88 -1.19 29.81
N PRO A 104 12.01 -0.52 29.51
CA PRO A 104 12.84 -0.83 28.35
C PRO A 104 13.30 -2.30 28.26
N GLN A 105 13.58 -2.95 29.39
CA GLN A 105 13.97 -4.36 29.43
C GLN A 105 12.84 -5.33 29.07
N ASP A 106 11.58 -4.89 29.14
CA ASP A 106 10.38 -5.72 28.98
C ASP A 106 9.76 -5.58 27.58
N VAL A 107 10.31 -4.72 26.71
CA VAL A 107 9.83 -4.48 25.33
C VAL A 107 9.69 -5.78 24.52
N ALA A 108 10.67 -6.69 24.62
CA ALA A 108 10.63 -7.95 23.88
C ALA A 108 9.55 -8.90 24.40
N THR A 109 9.29 -8.88 25.72
CA THR A 109 8.22 -9.65 26.35
C THR A 109 6.85 -9.13 25.94
N PHE A 110 6.66 -7.80 25.98
CA PHE A 110 5.44 -7.16 25.51
C PHE A 110 5.14 -7.52 24.05
N GLU A 111 6.13 -7.40 23.15
CA GLU A 111 5.98 -7.73 21.74
C GLU A 111 5.56 -9.19 21.54
N ALA A 112 6.23 -10.13 22.21
CA ALA A 112 5.90 -11.55 22.11
C ALA A 112 4.47 -11.84 22.59
N SER A 113 4.06 -11.24 23.72
CA SER A 113 2.70 -11.37 24.26
C SER A 113 1.65 -10.78 23.31
N ALA A 114 1.86 -9.56 22.80
CA ALA A 114 0.93 -8.89 21.89
C ALA A 114 0.70 -9.72 20.62
N LEU A 115 1.76 -10.26 20.02
CA LEU A 115 1.65 -11.11 18.84
C LEU A 115 0.95 -12.44 19.14
N GLN A 116 1.22 -13.04 20.30
CA GLN A 116 0.59 -14.29 20.73
C GLN A 116 -0.91 -14.11 20.97
N GLU A 117 -1.31 -13.04 21.66
CA GLU A 117 -2.70 -12.69 21.94
C GLU A 117 -3.48 -12.41 20.66
N ALA A 118 -2.85 -11.73 19.69
CA ALA A 118 -3.44 -11.46 18.38
C ALA A 118 -3.45 -12.69 17.43
N GLY A 119 -2.94 -13.85 17.86
CA GLY A 119 -2.94 -15.08 17.07
C GLY A 119 -1.92 -15.12 15.93
N VAL A 120 -0.94 -14.21 15.93
CA VAL A 120 0.08 -14.04 14.86
C VAL A 120 1.52 -14.22 15.38
N GLY A 121 1.70 -14.77 16.58
CA GLY A 121 2.98 -15.12 17.20
C GLY A 121 3.67 -16.33 16.54
N LEU A 122 3.90 -16.28 15.22
CA LEU A 122 4.50 -17.37 14.46
C LEU A 122 6.03 -17.23 14.42
N ALA A 123 6.75 -18.21 14.96
CA ALA A 123 8.22 -18.18 14.97
C ALA A 123 8.84 -18.12 13.56
N VAL A 124 8.16 -18.69 12.56
CA VAL A 124 8.63 -18.74 11.16
C VAL A 124 8.22 -17.52 10.34
N VAL A 125 7.32 -16.68 10.86
CA VAL A 125 6.88 -15.43 10.20
C VAL A 125 6.87 -14.32 11.27
N PRO A 126 8.03 -13.74 11.62
CA PRO A 126 8.09 -12.61 12.54
C PRO A 126 7.33 -11.40 11.95
N PRO A 127 6.96 -10.40 12.77
CA PRO A 127 6.42 -9.16 12.23
C PRO A 127 7.45 -8.50 11.31
N ARG A 128 6.97 -7.86 10.25
CA ARG A 128 7.81 -7.19 9.24
C ARG A 128 8.79 -6.20 9.88
N TYR A 129 8.35 -5.54 10.96
CA TYR A 129 9.20 -4.78 11.86
C TYR A 129 8.97 -5.21 13.30
N ARG A 130 10.04 -5.35 14.07
CA ARG A 130 9.97 -5.48 15.52
C ARG A 130 10.10 -4.11 16.17
N SER A 131 9.62 -3.99 17.39
CA SER A 131 9.47 -2.75 18.14
C SER A 131 10.74 -1.90 18.13
N THR A 132 11.92 -2.48 18.34
CA THR A 132 13.18 -1.73 18.45
C THR A 132 13.70 -1.12 17.14
N TYR A 133 13.14 -1.51 16.00
CA TYR A 133 13.51 -0.96 14.68
C TYR A 133 12.28 -0.58 13.85
N PHE A 134 11.14 -0.37 14.49
CA PHE A 134 9.91 0.02 13.83
C PHE A 134 9.85 1.53 13.58
N SER A 135 10.73 2.02 12.69
CA SER A 135 10.88 3.45 12.39
C SER A 135 9.58 4.11 11.94
N HIS A 136 8.65 3.37 11.33
CA HIS A 136 7.36 3.88 10.90
C HIS A 136 6.57 4.50 12.06
N ILE A 137 6.47 3.78 13.16
CA ILE A 137 5.62 4.16 14.30
C ILE A 137 6.38 5.03 15.30
N TRP A 138 7.71 4.95 15.33
CA TRP A 138 8.53 5.76 16.25
C TRP A 138 9.11 7.03 15.64
N GLY A 139 9.19 7.15 14.31
CA GLY A 139 9.97 8.19 13.64
C GLY A 139 9.37 8.81 12.39
N SER A 140 8.38 8.20 11.72
CA SER A 140 7.83 8.74 10.44
C SER A 140 6.31 8.99 10.43
N GLY A 141 5.65 8.95 11.59
CA GLY A 141 4.26 9.41 11.75
C GLY A 141 3.19 8.39 11.37
N TYR A 142 3.50 7.10 11.49
CA TYR A 142 2.54 5.99 11.35
C TYR A 142 2.20 5.36 12.71
N SER A 143 2.47 6.03 13.82
CA SER A 143 2.04 5.59 15.15
C SER A 143 0.52 5.40 15.18
N ALA A 144 0.07 4.23 15.64
CA ALA A 144 -1.33 3.80 15.58
C ALA A 144 -1.91 3.80 14.15
N GLY A 145 -1.07 3.71 13.13
CA GLY A 145 -1.42 3.94 11.73
C GLY A 145 -0.71 3.02 10.74
N TYR A 146 0.02 1.99 11.17
CA TYR A 146 0.67 1.08 10.22
C TYR A 146 -0.33 0.22 9.41
N TYR A 147 -1.58 0.09 9.92
CA TYR A 147 -2.70 -0.47 9.18
C TYR A 147 -3.05 0.33 7.90
N SER A 148 -2.58 1.57 7.78
CA SER A 148 -2.85 2.45 6.64
C SER A 148 -2.50 1.80 5.29
N TYR A 149 -1.46 0.97 5.23
CA TYR A 149 -1.07 0.30 3.99
C TYR A 149 -2.14 -0.66 3.47
N ILE A 150 -2.69 -1.56 4.30
CA ILE A 150 -3.74 -2.50 3.82
C ILE A 150 -5.09 -1.81 3.67
N TRP A 151 -5.34 -0.75 4.43
CA TRP A 151 -6.52 0.08 4.27
C TRP A 151 -6.52 0.77 2.90
N ALA A 152 -5.42 1.42 2.54
CA ALA A 152 -5.21 2.02 1.24
C ALA A 152 -5.18 0.99 0.10
N GLU A 153 -4.70 -0.23 0.38
CA GLU A 153 -4.61 -1.28 -0.63
C GLU A 153 -5.99 -1.76 -1.11
N VAL A 154 -7.05 -1.59 -0.32
CA VAL A 154 -8.44 -1.78 -0.78
C VAL A 154 -8.72 -0.86 -1.95
N LEU A 155 -8.38 0.42 -1.81
CA LEU A 155 -8.60 1.44 -2.84
C LEU A 155 -7.75 1.17 -4.08
N ASP A 156 -6.48 0.79 -3.90
CA ASP A 156 -5.59 0.39 -4.98
C ASP A 156 -6.17 -0.82 -5.74
N ALA A 157 -6.44 -1.93 -5.06
CA ALA A 157 -6.86 -3.15 -5.71
C ALA A 157 -8.14 -2.98 -6.55
N ASP A 158 -9.11 -2.24 -6.05
CA ASP A 158 -10.32 -1.92 -6.81
C ASP A 158 -10.06 -0.90 -7.94
N SER A 159 -9.08 -0.01 -7.79
CA SER A 159 -8.65 0.89 -8.87
C SER A 159 -7.98 0.17 -10.02
N VAL A 160 -7.21 -0.88 -9.74
CA VAL A 160 -6.64 -1.74 -10.80
C VAL A 160 -7.76 -2.34 -11.66
N GLU A 161 -8.85 -2.78 -11.05
CA GLU A 161 -10.02 -3.29 -11.77
C GLU A 161 -10.70 -2.17 -12.57
N TRP A 162 -10.84 -0.96 -12.01
CA TRP A 162 -11.34 0.20 -12.76
C TRP A 162 -10.50 0.45 -14.04
N PHE A 163 -9.17 0.40 -13.96
CA PHE A 163 -8.33 0.56 -15.15
C PHE A 163 -8.55 -0.55 -16.17
N LYS A 164 -8.70 -1.81 -15.74
CA LYS A 164 -8.99 -2.95 -16.64
C LYS A 164 -10.36 -2.79 -17.32
N GLU A 165 -11.40 -2.45 -16.55
CA GLU A 165 -12.78 -2.21 -17.02
C GLU A 165 -12.83 -1.10 -18.09
N ASN A 166 -11.97 -0.08 -17.95
CA ASN A 166 -11.92 1.08 -18.84
C ASN A 166 -10.84 0.97 -19.93
N GLY A 167 -10.40 -0.25 -20.25
CA GLY A 167 -9.53 -0.50 -21.40
C GLY A 167 -8.04 -0.22 -21.17
N GLY A 168 -7.59 -0.17 -19.92
CA GLY A 168 -6.19 -0.26 -19.51
C GLY A 168 -5.41 1.04 -19.55
N LEU A 169 -4.13 0.93 -19.95
CA LEU A 169 -3.19 2.04 -20.05
C LEU A 169 -3.55 2.98 -21.19
N ARG A 170 -4.47 3.91 -20.93
CA ARG A 170 -4.91 4.94 -21.88
C ARG A 170 -4.67 6.34 -21.33
N ARG A 171 -4.38 7.29 -22.23
CA ARG A 171 -4.23 8.71 -21.86
C ARG A 171 -5.47 9.27 -21.20
N GLU A 172 -6.66 8.94 -21.71
CA GLU A 172 -7.95 9.35 -21.15
C GLU A 172 -8.15 8.87 -19.70
N ASN A 173 -7.73 7.64 -19.38
CA ASN A 173 -7.81 7.07 -18.04
C ASN A 173 -6.84 7.74 -17.07
N GLY A 174 -5.62 8.02 -17.51
CA GLY A 174 -4.65 8.79 -16.72
C GLY A 174 -5.13 10.23 -16.46
N ASP A 175 -5.74 10.88 -17.46
CA ASP A 175 -6.30 12.22 -17.30
C ASP A 175 -7.51 12.22 -16.36
N HIS A 176 -8.35 11.18 -16.39
CA HIS A 176 -9.43 10.99 -15.41
C HIS A 176 -8.88 10.86 -13.99
N PHE A 177 -7.99 9.89 -13.74
CA PHE A 177 -7.39 9.65 -12.42
C PHE A 177 -6.67 10.89 -11.87
N ARG A 178 -5.95 11.62 -12.73
CA ARG A 178 -5.31 12.90 -12.36
C ARG A 178 -6.34 13.95 -11.94
N ARG A 179 -7.38 14.17 -12.75
CA ARG A 179 -8.36 15.25 -12.51
C ARG A 179 -9.25 14.98 -11.31
N THR A 180 -9.66 13.74 -11.09
CA THR A 180 -10.61 13.41 -10.02
C THR A 180 -9.92 13.15 -8.69
N LEU A 181 -8.65 12.75 -8.69
CA LEU A 181 -7.96 12.28 -7.48
C LEU A 181 -6.62 12.97 -7.25
N LEU A 182 -5.61 12.69 -8.09
CA LEU A 182 -4.22 13.10 -7.80
C LEU A 182 -4.00 14.62 -7.76
N SER A 183 -4.87 15.41 -8.40
CA SER A 183 -4.75 16.87 -8.40
C SER A 183 -5.33 17.56 -7.18
N LYS A 184 -6.06 16.83 -6.32
CA LYS A 184 -6.88 17.44 -5.27
C LYS A 184 -6.17 17.56 -3.92
N GLY A 185 -5.10 16.81 -3.70
CA GLY A 185 -4.44 16.73 -2.39
C GLY A 185 -5.47 16.59 -1.26
N GLY A 186 -5.30 17.35 -0.17
CA GLY A 186 -6.22 17.37 0.97
C GLY A 186 -7.44 18.29 0.84
N SER A 187 -7.71 18.87 -0.33
CA SER A 187 -8.73 19.93 -0.49
C SER A 187 -10.18 19.43 -0.50
N VAL A 188 -10.36 18.11 -0.62
CA VAL A 188 -11.64 17.40 -0.63
C VAL A 188 -11.51 16.18 0.25
N ASP A 189 -12.62 15.72 0.85
CA ASP A 189 -12.62 14.49 1.64
C ASP A 189 -12.09 13.28 0.84
N ALA A 190 -11.27 12.46 1.49
CA ALA A 190 -10.55 11.36 0.85
C ALA A 190 -11.48 10.34 0.17
N MET A 191 -12.63 10.03 0.79
CA MET A 191 -13.58 9.07 0.23
C MET A 191 -14.47 9.70 -0.83
N ASP A 192 -14.74 11.01 -0.75
CA ASP A 192 -15.33 11.76 -1.87
C ASP A 192 -14.42 11.73 -3.11
N LEU A 193 -13.09 11.88 -2.95
CA LEU A 193 -12.13 11.75 -4.05
C LEU A 193 -12.15 10.37 -4.69
N TYR A 194 -12.15 9.33 -3.86
CA TYR A 194 -12.24 7.96 -4.34
C TYR A 194 -13.53 7.72 -5.13
N ARG A 195 -14.69 8.11 -4.58
CA ARG A 195 -15.98 8.00 -5.27
C ARG A 195 -16.02 8.79 -6.58
N ALA A 196 -15.41 9.97 -6.63
CA ALA A 196 -15.33 10.77 -7.85
C ALA A 196 -14.49 10.09 -8.94
N PHE A 197 -13.44 9.36 -8.57
CA PHE A 197 -12.65 8.54 -9.48
C PHE A 197 -13.38 7.26 -9.90
N ARG A 198 -13.77 6.44 -8.91
CA ARG A 198 -14.28 5.07 -9.08
C ARG A 198 -15.70 5.02 -9.61
N GLY A 199 -16.53 5.99 -9.21
CA GLY A 199 -17.97 6.02 -9.47
C GLY A 199 -18.83 5.28 -8.43
N THR A 200 -18.21 4.52 -7.53
CA THR A 200 -18.86 3.71 -6.48
C THR A 200 -18.05 3.75 -5.18
N GLU A 201 -18.61 3.21 -4.10
CA GLU A 201 -17.84 2.88 -2.90
C GLU A 201 -16.77 1.81 -3.20
N PRO A 202 -15.67 1.74 -2.40
CA PRO A 202 -14.63 0.74 -2.57
C PRO A 202 -15.14 -0.68 -2.37
N ASN A 203 -14.59 -1.60 -3.15
CA ASN A 203 -14.84 -3.03 -3.04
C ASN A 203 -13.61 -3.76 -2.45
N ILE A 204 -13.76 -4.62 -1.45
CA ILE A 204 -12.63 -5.32 -0.82
C ILE A 204 -12.22 -6.58 -1.57
N GLU A 205 -13.14 -7.16 -2.35
CA GLU A 205 -12.96 -8.41 -3.08
C GLU A 205 -11.70 -8.44 -3.97
N PRO A 206 -11.35 -7.38 -4.72
CA PRO A 206 -10.09 -7.33 -5.46
C PRO A 206 -8.84 -7.51 -4.58
N LEU A 207 -8.84 -6.96 -3.36
CA LEU A 207 -7.75 -7.13 -2.40
C LEU A 207 -7.71 -8.57 -1.87
N LEU A 208 -8.86 -9.16 -1.57
CA LEU A 208 -8.93 -10.56 -1.11
C LEU A 208 -8.38 -11.52 -2.17
N VAL A 209 -8.74 -11.33 -3.44
CA VAL A 209 -8.17 -12.08 -4.57
C VAL A 209 -6.66 -11.87 -4.66
N ARG A 210 -6.20 -10.62 -4.60
CA ARG A 210 -4.77 -10.26 -4.69
C ARG A 210 -3.93 -10.93 -3.60
N ARG A 211 -4.46 -11.02 -2.37
CA ARG A 211 -3.79 -11.61 -1.21
C ARG A 211 -4.09 -13.11 -1.01
N GLY A 212 -4.93 -13.71 -1.85
CA GLY A 212 -5.31 -15.13 -1.73
C GLY A 212 -6.11 -15.44 -0.46
N LEU A 213 -7.04 -14.55 -0.10
CA LEU A 213 -7.88 -14.60 1.11
C LEU A 213 -9.37 -14.82 0.79
N ASN A 214 -9.69 -15.30 -0.43
CA ASN A 214 -11.05 -15.50 -0.93
C ASN A 214 -11.54 -16.95 -0.86
#